data_AF-A0A509LAV9-F1
#
_entry.id   AF-A0A509LAV9-F1
#
_cell.length_a   1.000
_cell.length_b   1.000
_cell.length_c   1.000
_cell.angle_alpha   90.00
_cell.angle_beta   90.00
_cell.angle_gamma   90.00
#
_symmetry.space_group_name_H-M   'P 1'
#
loop_
_entity.id
_entity.type
_entity.pdbx_description
1 polymer ?
#
loop_
_entity_poly.entity_id
_entity_poly.type
_entity_poly.pdbx_seq_one_letter_code
_entity_poly.pdbx_strand_id
1 'polypeptide(L)'
;MSVRKRTIYRSMLVLALSLAISIFLPFYVFAAQDLEKAVIQSVNQKWTGDFEQMVDNRVIRVLIPYSKTFYFLDGATQKGATYELVREFEKMINKQLKTRHLKVQVLFIPTSRNRLIPALAEGFGDIAAGNLTITDKRMQRVDFCDPVATGVNEILVTGPESSPVKDMSDLSGQEIHVRKSSSYYESLKRVNKTLSKAGKSEIKIIEANEHLEDEDLLEMLNAGLIPMVVIDSHKGKFWAQIFENITLHPDIKFRENAKIAWAIRKNSPELKKVINAFVKTNKKGTLMGNILFNRYLKSTKYVKNNLADKDRERFEKTIHFFQKYAGMYDFDWLMLAALAYQESTIDQSKRSHVGAIGVMQVMPSTATDKNVNIPDIEKIESNIHAGTKYLNFMMNRYFNDPAVDRLNRALLTFASYNAGPARVSKLRKEAKTMNLDPNVWFKNVEIVAAKRIGRETVQYVNNIFKYYIAYTFIADQMEQKNKIEKK
;
A
#
# COMPACT_ATOMS: atom_id res chain seq x y z
N MET A 1 -38.47 -50.28 -8.50
CA MET A 1 -38.55 -48.90 -9.04
C MET A 1 -37.99 -47.87 -8.03
N SER A 2 -36.68 -47.84 -7.69
CA SER A 2 -36.19 -46.79 -6.75
C SER A 2 -34.67 -46.53 -6.65
N VAL A 3 -33.82 -47.06 -7.54
CA VAL A 3 -32.37 -46.72 -7.54
C VAL A 3 -31.97 -45.91 -8.76
N ARG A 4 -32.46 -46.27 -9.96
CA ARG A 4 -32.16 -45.53 -11.21
C ARG A 4 -32.66 -44.07 -11.23
N LYS A 5 -33.78 -43.75 -10.55
CA LYS A 5 -34.27 -42.35 -10.47
C LYS A 5 -33.41 -41.47 -9.55
N ARG A 6 -32.77 -42.00 -8.50
CA ARG A 6 -31.94 -41.20 -7.58
C ARG A 6 -30.59 -40.78 -8.17
N THR A 7 -30.01 -41.59 -9.06
CA THR A 7 -28.73 -41.27 -9.70
C THR A 7 -28.89 -40.16 -10.75
N ILE A 8 -29.98 -40.18 -11.53
CA ILE A 8 -30.24 -39.17 -12.58
C ILE A 8 -30.49 -37.77 -11.97
N TYR A 9 -31.21 -37.68 -10.85
CA TYR A 9 -31.42 -36.39 -10.15
C TYR A 9 -30.13 -35.83 -9.52
N ARG A 10 -29.22 -36.68 -9.03
CA ARG A 10 -27.91 -36.21 -8.51
C ARG A 10 -26.99 -35.74 -9.63
N SER A 11 -26.98 -36.40 -10.78
CA SER A 11 -26.19 -35.99 -11.93
C SER A 11 -26.70 -34.68 -12.56
N MET A 12 -28.03 -34.46 -12.62
CA MET A 12 -28.60 -33.19 -13.09
C MET A 12 -28.40 -32.02 -12.10
N LEU A 13 -28.39 -32.28 -10.79
CA LEU A 13 -28.11 -31.24 -9.78
C LEU A 13 -26.64 -30.80 -9.78
N VAL A 14 -25.71 -31.74 -10.01
CA VAL A 14 -24.28 -31.44 -10.13
C VAL A 14 -23.96 -30.73 -11.46
N LEU A 15 -24.62 -31.08 -12.56
CA LEU A 15 -24.50 -30.35 -13.83
C LEU A 15 -25.12 -28.94 -13.77
N ALA A 16 -26.23 -28.76 -13.04
CA ALA A 16 -26.85 -27.45 -12.85
C ALA A 16 -26.03 -26.54 -11.91
N LEU A 17 -25.37 -27.10 -10.87
CA LEU A 17 -24.42 -26.34 -10.04
C LEU A 17 -23.13 -26.00 -10.78
N SER A 18 -22.59 -26.88 -11.63
CA SER A 18 -21.39 -26.58 -12.40
C SER A 18 -21.66 -25.59 -13.54
N LEU A 19 -22.81 -25.65 -14.22
CA LEU A 19 -23.21 -24.61 -15.18
C LEU A 19 -23.46 -23.25 -14.50
N ALA A 20 -24.06 -23.22 -13.31
CA ALA A 20 -24.24 -21.98 -12.56
C ALA A 20 -22.90 -21.37 -12.10
N ILE A 21 -21.93 -22.19 -11.69
CA ILE A 21 -20.60 -21.70 -11.31
C ILE A 21 -19.82 -21.20 -12.54
N SER A 22 -19.97 -21.82 -13.72
CA SER A 22 -19.29 -21.40 -14.95
C SER A 22 -19.91 -20.16 -15.63
N ILE A 23 -21.20 -19.88 -15.42
CA ILE A 23 -21.87 -18.71 -16.03
C ILE A 23 -21.70 -17.45 -15.18
N PHE A 24 -21.53 -17.58 -13.85
CA PHE A 24 -21.39 -16.44 -12.95
C PHE A 24 -19.94 -16.02 -12.67
N LEU A 25 -18.95 -16.92 -12.74
CA LEU A 25 -17.52 -16.56 -12.59
C LEU A 25 -17.06 -15.41 -13.50
N PRO A 26 -17.43 -15.38 -14.81
CA PRO A 26 -17.01 -14.31 -15.71
C PRO A 26 -17.57 -12.94 -15.31
N PHE A 27 -18.81 -12.89 -14.81
CA PHE A 27 -19.46 -11.66 -14.36
C PHE A 27 -18.85 -11.12 -13.06
N TYR A 28 -18.51 -11.99 -12.10
CA TYR A 28 -17.86 -11.59 -10.85
C TYR A 28 -16.43 -11.06 -11.07
N VAL A 29 -15.65 -11.69 -11.96
CA VAL A 29 -14.32 -11.20 -12.35
C VAL A 29 -14.41 -9.82 -12.99
N PHE A 30 -15.40 -9.60 -13.88
CA PHE A 30 -15.63 -8.29 -14.50
C PHE A 30 -16.00 -7.21 -13.48
N ALA A 31 -16.89 -7.55 -12.54
CA ALA A 31 -17.42 -6.57 -11.60
C ALA A 31 -16.37 -6.14 -10.55
N ALA A 32 -15.54 -7.07 -10.05
CA ALA A 32 -14.41 -6.75 -9.17
C ALA A 32 -13.36 -5.88 -9.89
N GLN A 33 -13.06 -6.21 -11.15
CA GLN A 33 -12.17 -5.41 -12.01
C GLN A 33 -12.69 -3.99 -12.25
N ASP A 34 -14.00 -3.78 -12.36
CA ASP A 34 -14.57 -2.44 -12.57
C ASP A 34 -14.52 -1.56 -11.31
N LEU A 35 -14.63 -2.15 -10.11
CA LEU A 35 -14.42 -1.42 -8.86
C LEU A 35 -12.97 -1.03 -8.67
N GLU A 36 -12.08 -2.00 -8.87
CA GLU A 36 -10.63 -1.81 -8.85
C GLU A 36 -10.24 -0.72 -9.84
N LYS A 37 -10.75 -0.76 -11.08
CA LYS A 37 -10.56 0.30 -12.09
C LYS A 37 -11.11 1.65 -11.65
N ALA A 38 -12.31 1.74 -11.08
CA ALA A 38 -12.89 3.02 -10.62
C ALA A 38 -12.08 3.63 -9.47
N VAL A 39 -11.57 2.79 -8.58
CA VAL A 39 -10.71 3.17 -7.45
C VAL A 39 -9.35 3.60 -7.96
N ILE A 40 -8.72 2.78 -8.80
CA ILE A 40 -7.49 3.09 -9.51
C ILE A 40 -7.68 4.39 -10.30
N GLN A 41 -8.81 4.64 -10.95
CA GLN A 41 -9.12 5.86 -11.71
C GLN A 41 -9.28 7.08 -10.80
N SER A 42 -9.90 6.93 -9.63
CA SER A 42 -10.01 7.99 -8.61
C SER A 42 -8.66 8.37 -8.01
N VAL A 43 -7.77 7.39 -7.83
CA VAL A 43 -6.39 7.57 -7.35
C VAL A 43 -5.47 8.04 -8.48
N ASN A 44 -5.76 7.64 -9.71
CA ASN A 44 -5.03 8.00 -10.94
C ASN A 44 -5.49 9.31 -11.56
N GLN A 45 -6.40 10.06 -10.92
CA GLN A 45 -6.77 11.36 -11.44
C GLN A 45 -5.55 12.27 -11.41
N LYS A 46 -5.06 12.65 -12.60
CA LYS A 46 -3.92 13.56 -12.74
C LYS A 46 -4.30 14.90 -12.15
N TRP A 47 -3.44 15.39 -11.27
CA TRP A 47 -3.64 16.66 -10.60
C TRP A 47 -2.31 17.23 -10.14
N THR A 48 -2.13 18.54 -10.30
CA THR A 48 -0.83 19.21 -10.19
C THR A 48 -0.83 20.45 -9.30
N GLY A 49 -1.90 20.71 -8.54
CA GLY A 49 -1.97 21.85 -7.61
C GLY A 49 -0.88 21.78 -6.53
N ASP A 50 -0.55 22.92 -5.93
CA ASP A 50 0.42 23.00 -4.82
C ASP A 50 -0.28 22.77 -3.47
N PHE A 51 0.41 22.99 -2.36
CA PHE A 51 -0.02 22.65 -1.01
C PHE A 51 -1.37 23.23 -0.62
N GLU A 52 -1.67 24.49 -0.96
CA GLU A 52 -2.98 25.08 -0.64
C GLU A 52 -4.12 24.29 -1.27
N GLN A 53 -4.00 23.94 -2.55
CA GLN A 53 -5.01 23.14 -3.21
C GLN A 53 -5.01 21.68 -2.70
N MET A 54 -3.91 21.16 -2.14
CA MET A 54 -3.90 19.86 -1.43
C MET A 54 -4.73 19.93 -0.15
N VAL A 55 -4.62 21.04 0.57
CA VAL A 55 -5.39 21.33 1.78
C VAL A 55 -6.87 21.47 1.44
N ASP A 56 -7.22 22.21 0.39
CA ASP A 56 -8.60 22.35 -0.11
C ASP A 56 -9.17 20.98 -0.53
N ASN A 57 -8.34 20.19 -1.22
CA ASN A 57 -8.70 18.84 -1.61
C ASN A 57 -8.70 17.83 -0.45
N ARG A 58 -8.17 18.22 0.71
CA ARG A 58 -7.97 17.41 1.92
C ARG A 58 -7.18 16.13 1.70
N VAL A 59 -6.38 16.07 0.64
CA VAL A 59 -5.61 14.88 0.28
C VAL A 59 -4.22 15.27 -0.19
N ILE A 60 -3.21 14.59 0.35
CA ILE A 60 -1.84 14.57 -0.17
C ILE A 60 -1.54 13.13 -0.58
N ARG A 61 -1.17 12.93 -1.84
CA ARG A 61 -0.89 11.63 -2.45
C ARG A 61 0.62 11.37 -2.43
N VAL A 62 1.02 10.26 -1.82
CA VAL A 62 2.43 9.87 -1.67
C VAL A 62 2.67 8.60 -2.47
N LEU A 63 3.41 8.72 -3.58
CA LEU A 63 3.92 7.59 -4.35
C LEU A 63 5.03 6.91 -3.56
N ILE A 64 4.90 5.61 -3.31
CA ILE A 64 5.80 4.88 -2.41
C ILE A 64 6.07 3.48 -2.95
N PRO A 65 7.34 3.02 -3.07
CA PRO A 65 7.60 1.65 -3.49
C PRO A 65 7.30 0.68 -2.36
N TYR A 66 6.70 -0.46 -2.70
CA TYR A 66 6.62 -1.58 -1.77
C TYR A 66 8.01 -2.17 -1.57
N SER A 67 8.46 -2.28 -0.32
CA SER A 67 9.79 -2.77 0.05
C SER A 67 9.78 -3.34 1.47
N LYS A 68 10.65 -4.31 1.76
CA LYS A 68 10.74 -4.97 3.07
C LYS A 68 11.29 -4.05 4.18
N THR A 69 11.75 -2.84 3.84
CA THR A 69 12.28 -1.86 4.80
C THR A 69 11.45 -0.56 4.89
N PHE A 70 11.00 0.00 3.76
CA PHE A 70 10.46 1.36 3.74
C PHE A 70 8.93 1.44 3.73
N TYR A 71 8.26 0.47 3.11
CA TYR A 71 6.79 0.35 3.12
C TYR A 71 6.34 -1.06 2.75
N PHE A 72 5.70 -1.76 3.69
CA PHE A 72 5.21 -3.12 3.50
C PHE A 72 3.94 -3.36 4.31
N LEU A 73 3.28 -4.48 4.04
CA LEU A 73 2.24 -5.02 4.90
C LEU A 73 2.84 -6.08 5.82
N ASP A 74 2.49 -5.97 7.09
CA ASP A 74 2.63 -7.03 8.07
C ASP A 74 1.23 -7.47 8.50
N GLY A 75 0.79 -8.61 7.97
CA GLY A 75 -0.62 -8.98 7.93
C GLY A 75 -1.43 -7.91 7.21
N ALA A 76 -2.44 -7.38 7.89
CA ALA A 76 -3.28 -6.28 7.41
C ALA A 76 -2.70 -4.88 7.76
N THR A 77 -1.58 -4.80 8.49
CA THR A 77 -1.03 -3.53 8.99
C THR A 77 0.01 -2.95 8.03
N GLN A 78 -0.13 -1.68 7.65
CA GLN A 78 0.92 -0.94 6.92
C GLN A 78 2.07 -0.57 7.88
N LYS A 79 3.31 -0.90 7.52
CA LYS A 79 4.54 -0.62 8.28
C LYS A 79 5.66 -0.12 7.36
N GLY A 80 6.76 0.33 7.95
CA GLY A 80 7.99 0.71 7.23
C GLY A 80 8.50 2.10 7.58
N ALA A 81 9.81 2.31 7.37
CA ALA A 81 10.48 3.55 7.75
C ALA A 81 9.88 4.79 7.09
N THR A 82 9.60 4.72 5.79
CA THR A 82 9.03 5.84 5.04
C THR A 82 7.57 6.05 5.38
N TYR A 83 6.80 4.97 5.54
CA TYR A 83 5.41 5.04 5.96
C TYR A 83 5.24 5.78 7.29
N GLU A 84 5.99 5.37 8.32
CA GLU A 84 5.89 6.01 9.62
C GLU A 84 6.35 7.47 9.58
N LEU A 85 7.42 7.79 8.84
CA LEU A 85 7.87 9.16 8.69
C LEU A 85 6.82 10.05 7.99
N VAL A 86 6.15 9.53 6.96
CA VAL A 86 5.06 10.23 6.27
C VAL A 86 3.82 10.36 7.16
N ARG A 87 3.53 9.40 8.03
CA ARG A 87 2.47 9.54 9.05
C ARG A 87 2.78 10.64 10.07
N GLU A 88 4.05 10.80 10.47
CA GLU A 88 4.46 11.94 11.30
C GLU A 88 4.32 13.28 10.56
N PHE A 89 4.59 13.29 9.25
CA PHE A 89 4.30 14.46 8.40
C PHE A 89 2.79 14.79 8.37
N GLU A 90 1.93 13.80 8.16
CA GLU A 90 0.46 13.94 8.22
C GLU A 90 -0.01 14.50 9.57
N LYS A 91 0.57 14.05 10.68
CA LYS A 91 0.28 14.57 12.03
C LYS A 91 0.71 16.03 12.16
N MET A 92 1.91 16.38 11.69
CA MET A 92 2.45 17.73 11.76
C MET A 92 1.57 18.72 11.00
N ILE A 93 1.21 18.43 9.74
CA ILE A 93 0.39 19.34 8.93
C ILE A 93 -0.98 19.56 9.56
N ASN A 94 -1.64 18.51 10.07
CA ASN A 94 -2.96 18.64 10.67
C ASN A 94 -2.93 19.40 12.00
N LYS A 95 -1.82 19.33 12.74
CA LYS A 95 -1.60 20.16 13.93
C LYS A 95 -1.46 21.63 13.56
N GLN A 96 -0.80 21.94 12.45
CA GLN A 96 -0.59 23.32 11.98
C GLN A 96 -1.87 23.93 11.38
N LEU A 97 -2.59 23.19 10.54
CA LEU A 97 -3.76 23.70 9.80
C LEU A 97 -5.00 23.93 10.67
N LYS A 98 -5.08 23.32 11.87
CA LYS A 98 -6.20 23.48 12.83
C LYS A 98 -7.60 23.27 12.20
N THR A 99 -7.74 22.39 11.22
CA THR A 99 -8.98 22.19 10.41
C THR A 99 -10.14 21.47 11.14
N ARG A 100 -10.12 21.42 12.48
CA ARG A 100 -11.10 20.75 13.34
C ARG A 100 -11.41 19.31 12.90
N HIS A 101 -12.57 19.07 12.28
CA HIS A 101 -13.05 17.76 11.86
C HIS A 101 -12.62 17.37 10.44
N LEU A 102 -12.19 18.34 9.62
CA LEU A 102 -11.86 18.15 8.21
C LEU A 102 -10.34 18.11 8.00
N LYS A 103 -9.73 17.03 8.46
CA LYS A 103 -8.27 16.83 8.38
C LYS A 103 -7.80 16.55 6.95
N VAL A 104 -6.60 17.01 6.63
CA VAL A 104 -5.87 16.60 5.43
C VAL A 104 -5.39 15.17 5.62
N GLN A 105 -5.70 14.29 4.67
CA GLN A 105 -5.33 12.90 4.72
C GLN A 105 -4.14 12.65 3.79
N VAL A 106 -3.17 11.86 4.26
CA VAL A 106 -2.14 11.31 3.38
C VAL A 106 -2.59 9.96 2.83
N LEU A 107 -2.67 9.88 1.51
CA LEU A 107 -2.95 8.66 0.76
C LEU A 107 -1.65 8.08 0.23
N PHE A 108 -1.33 6.85 0.63
CA PHE A 108 -0.20 6.11 0.09
C PHE A 108 -0.64 5.41 -1.20
N ILE A 109 0.08 5.67 -2.28
CA ILE A 109 -0.15 5.06 -3.59
C ILE A 109 1.07 4.19 -3.88
N PRO A 110 0.98 2.87 -3.64
CA PRO A 110 2.10 1.99 -3.92
C PRO A 110 2.44 2.04 -5.41
N THR A 111 3.70 2.33 -5.72
CA THR A 111 4.17 2.65 -7.07
C THR A 111 5.53 2.01 -7.28
N SER A 112 5.70 1.24 -8.36
CA SER A 112 6.97 0.62 -8.69
C SER A 112 8.10 1.65 -8.82
N ARG A 113 9.33 1.25 -8.48
CA ARG A 113 10.49 2.14 -8.41
C ARG A 113 10.71 2.96 -9.68
N ASN A 114 10.59 2.32 -10.84
CA ASN A 114 10.72 2.93 -12.16
C ASN A 114 9.62 3.96 -12.48
N ARG A 115 8.46 3.87 -11.84
CA ARG A 115 7.32 4.78 -12.04
C ARG A 115 7.24 5.91 -11.04
N LEU A 116 7.98 5.89 -9.93
CA LEU A 116 7.94 6.98 -8.93
C LEU A 116 8.15 8.37 -9.54
N ILE A 117 9.26 8.58 -10.27
CA ILE A 117 9.57 9.89 -10.88
C ILE A 117 8.66 10.22 -12.06
N PRO A 118 8.44 9.30 -13.04
CA PRO A 118 7.47 9.56 -14.11
C PRO A 118 6.06 9.88 -13.62
N ALA A 119 5.51 9.06 -12.73
CA ALA A 119 4.15 9.24 -12.23
C ALA A 119 3.99 10.53 -11.42
N LEU A 120 5.02 10.90 -10.65
CA LEU A 120 5.06 12.19 -9.95
C LEU A 120 4.99 13.36 -10.94
N ALA A 121 5.84 13.36 -11.97
CA ALA A 121 5.87 14.41 -12.99
C ALA A 121 4.57 14.47 -13.81
N GLU A 122 3.92 13.32 -14.05
CA GLU A 122 2.64 13.21 -14.75
C GLU A 122 1.43 13.61 -13.88
N GLY A 123 1.62 13.89 -12.59
CA GLY A 123 0.58 14.38 -11.68
C GLY A 123 -0.23 13.28 -10.96
N PHE A 124 0.25 12.03 -10.94
CA PHE A 124 -0.40 10.92 -10.25
C PHE A 124 -0.16 10.93 -8.73
N GLY A 125 0.83 11.67 -8.26
CA GLY A 125 1.05 11.90 -6.83
C GLY A 125 1.71 13.24 -6.58
N ASP A 126 1.72 13.65 -5.32
CA ASP A 126 2.20 14.95 -4.82
C ASP A 126 3.63 14.87 -4.28
N ILE A 127 3.96 13.73 -3.69
CA ILE A 127 5.28 13.41 -3.15
C ILE A 127 5.65 12.01 -3.65
N ALA A 128 6.92 11.79 -4.01
CA ALA A 128 7.47 10.45 -4.17
C ALA A 128 8.50 10.19 -3.06
N ALA A 129 8.21 9.20 -2.21
CA ALA A 129 8.98 8.87 -1.03
C ALA A 129 9.40 7.40 -1.10
N GLY A 130 10.63 7.14 -1.54
CA GLY A 130 11.11 5.78 -1.80
C GLY A 130 12.62 5.63 -1.72
N ASN A 131 13.25 6.26 -0.71
CA ASN A 131 14.71 6.31 -0.57
C ASN A 131 15.39 6.74 -1.90
N LEU A 132 15.02 7.92 -2.39
CA LEU A 132 15.47 8.44 -3.68
C LEU A 132 16.74 9.28 -3.50
N THR A 133 17.83 8.82 -4.13
CA THR A 133 19.04 9.62 -4.32
C THR A 133 18.77 10.83 -5.21
N ILE A 134 19.18 12.01 -4.76
CA ILE A 134 19.17 13.23 -5.58
C ILE A 134 20.24 13.09 -6.68
N THR A 135 19.83 13.19 -7.94
CA THR A 135 20.74 13.22 -9.10
C THR A 135 20.32 14.31 -10.07
N ASP A 136 21.26 14.85 -10.86
CA ASP A 136 20.97 15.91 -11.83
C ASP A 136 19.90 15.48 -12.84
N LYS A 137 19.98 14.23 -13.31
CA LYS A 137 18.99 13.64 -14.21
C LYS A 137 17.59 13.60 -13.60
N ARG A 138 17.46 13.29 -12.31
CA ARG A 138 16.17 13.32 -11.61
C ARG A 138 15.68 14.76 -11.39
N MET A 139 16.58 15.68 -11.02
CA MET A 139 16.27 17.10 -10.82
C MET A 139 15.79 17.82 -12.09
N GLN A 140 16.09 17.29 -13.28
CA GLN A 140 15.52 17.80 -14.53
C GLN A 140 14.00 17.55 -14.62
N ARG A 141 13.48 16.50 -13.95
CA ARG A 141 12.08 16.06 -14.07
C ARG A 141 11.22 16.45 -12.88
N VAL A 142 11.82 16.51 -11.69
CA VAL A 142 11.15 16.75 -10.40
C VAL A 142 12.01 17.67 -9.55
N ASP A 143 11.42 18.24 -8.50
CA ASP A 143 12.18 18.90 -7.44
C ASP A 143 12.38 17.95 -6.26
N PHE A 144 13.34 18.26 -5.39
CA PHE A 144 13.54 17.55 -4.12
C PHE A 144 13.39 18.52 -2.96
N CYS A 145 12.86 18.00 -1.85
CA CYS A 145 12.95 18.66 -0.55
C CYS A 145 14.38 18.59 0.00
N ASP A 146 14.60 19.17 1.17
CA ASP A 146 15.84 19.02 1.92
C ASP A 146 16.10 17.53 2.22
N PRO A 147 17.37 17.07 2.25
CA PRO A 147 17.66 15.66 2.44
C PRO A 147 17.18 15.12 3.79
N VAL A 148 16.46 14.01 3.75
CA VAL A 148 16.08 13.22 4.93
C VAL A 148 17.24 12.37 5.46
N ALA A 149 18.22 12.08 4.59
CA ALA A 149 19.50 11.49 4.96
C ALA A 149 20.63 12.00 4.05
N THR A 150 21.82 12.11 4.61
CA THR A 150 23.05 12.55 3.93
C THR A 150 24.19 11.58 4.21
N GLY A 151 25.29 11.67 3.46
CA GLY A 151 26.47 10.82 3.69
C GLY A 151 26.24 9.36 3.28
N VAL A 152 25.35 9.13 2.30
CA VAL A 152 25.05 7.78 1.81
C VAL A 152 26.04 7.42 0.70
N ASN A 153 26.66 6.25 0.80
CA ASN A 153 27.56 5.74 -0.23
C ASN A 153 26.85 4.61 -0.99
N GLU A 154 27.05 4.54 -2.30
CA GLU A 154 26.65 3.40 -3.12
C GLU A 154 27.85 2.44 -3.15
N ILE A 155 27.69 1.24 -2.60
CA ILE A 155 28.79 0.27 -2.39
C ILE A 155 28.53 -1.04 -3.13
N LEU A 156 29.61 -1.76 -3.45
CA LEU A 156 29.54 -3.12 -3.97
C LEU A 156 29.11 -4.11 -2.87
N VAL A 157 28.29 -5.09 -3.25
CA VAL A 157 28.00 -6.28 -2.46
C VAL A 157 28.14 -7.51 -3.36
N THR A 158 28.83 -8.53 -2.87
CA THR A 158 29.11 -9.77 -3.60
C THR A 158 28.45 -10.97 -2.93
N GLY A 159 27.98 -11.93 -3.72
CA GLY A 159 27.47 -13.22 -3.27
C GLY A 159 28.58 -14.28 -3.13
N PRO A 160 28.25 -15.49 -2.66
CA PRO A 160 29.24 -16.52 -2.30
C PRO A 160 30.05 -17.02 -3.50
N GLU A 161 29.45 -17.06 -4.69
CA GLU A 161 30.08 -17.53 -5.94
C GLU A 161 30.88 -16.44 -6.67
N SER A 162 31.11 -15.29 -6.05
CA SER A 162 31.80 -14.17 -6.69
C SER A 162 33.31 -14.36 -6.68
N SER A 163 33.97 -13.96 -7.78
CA SER A 163 35.43 -13.78 -7.76
C SER A 163 35.82 -12.74 -6.70
N PRO A 164 36.94 -12.93 -5.97
CA PRO A 164 37.42 -11.94 -5.02
C PRO A 164 37.65 -10.58 -5.68
N VAL A 165 37.17 -9.51 -5.03
CA VAL A 165 37.33 -8.12 -5.48
C VAL A 165 38.06 -7.34 -4.39
N LYS A 166 39.20 -6.74 -4.72
CA LYS A 166 39.98 -5.88 -3.80
C LYS A 166 39.72 -4.41 -4.09
N ASP A 167 39.65 -4.05 -5.37
CA ASP A 167 39.44 -2.67 -5.78
C ASP A 167 38.59 -2.55 -7.06
N MET A 168 38.34 -1.31 -7.49
CA MET A 168 37.50 -0.99 -8.64
C MET A 168 38.01 -1.61 -9.96
N SER A 169 39.31 -1.90 -10.07
CA SER A 169 39.88 -2.46 -11.28
C SER A 169 39.57 -3.95 -11.49
N ASP A 170 39.36 -4.68 -10.41
CA ASP A 170 38.94 -6.10 -10.43
C ASP A 170 37.53 -6.29 -10.99
N LEU A 171 36.75 -5.20 -11.10
CA LEU A 171 35.39 -5.22 -11.66
C LEU A 171 35.36 -5.20 -13.20
N SER A 172 36.50 -4.98 -13.86
CA SER A 172 36.60 -4.95 -15.31
C SER A 172 36.10 -6.28 -15.93
N GLY A 173 35.03 -6.22 -16.72
CA GLY A 173 34.41 -7.39 -17.34
C GLY A 173 33.49 -8.24 -16.46
N GLN A 174 33.40 -7.92 -15.15
CA GLN A 174 32.50 -8.58 -14.20
C GLN A 174 31.03 -8.19 -14.44
N GLU A 175 30.12 -9.05 -13.97
CA GLU A 175 28.68 -8.83 -14.08
C GLU A 175 28.13 -8.23 -12.79
N ILE A 176 27.43 -7.10 -12.92
CA ILE A 176 26.79 -6.42 -11.79
C ILE A 176 25.32 -6.19 -12.12
N HIS A 177 24.44 -6.70 -11.25
CA HIS A 177 22.99 -6.63 -11.38
C HIS A 177 22.45 -5.41 -10.65
N VAL A 178 21.72 -4.55 -11.36
CA VAL A 178 21.01 -3.41 -10.77
C VAL A 178 19.73 -3.12 -11.55
N ARG A 179 18.74 -2.50 -10.89
CA ARG A 179 17.59 -1.93 -11.61
C ARG A 179 18.04 -0.76 -12.49
N LYS A 180 17.52 -0.67 -13.71
CA LYS A 180 17.78 0.43 -14.64
C LYS A 180 17.35 1.78 -14.08
N SER A 181 16.27 1.81 -13.29
CA SER A 181 15.73 3.02 -12.65
C SER A 181 16.53 3.54 -11.45
N SER A 182 17.47 2.73 -10.93
CA SER A 182 18.27 3.07 -9.76
C SER A 182 19.32 4.16 -10.06
N SER A 183 19.76 4.88 -9.02
CA SER A 183 20.95 5.74 -9.14
C SER A 183 22.23 4.91 -9.34
N TYR A 184 22.19 3.62 -9.01
CA TYR A 184 23.29 2.67 -9.15
C TYR A 184 23.61 2.40 -10.61
N TYR A 185 22.59 2.27 -11.46
CA TYR A 185 22.77 2.15 -12.91
C TYR A 185 23.49 3.39 -13.48
N GLU A 186 23.09 4.60 -13.06
CA GLU A 186 23.76 5.84 -13.47
C GLU A 186 25.22 5.87 -13.01
N SER A 187 25.50 5.41 -11.79
CA SER A 187 26.86 5.36 -11.23
C SER A 187 27.73 4.32 -11.94
N LEU A 188 27.21 3.14 -12.25
CA LEU A 188 27.92 2.13 -13.03
C LEU A 188 28.22 2.63 -14.45
N LYS A 189 27.28 3.30 -15.12
CA LYS A 189 27.55 3.93 -16.43
C LYS A 189 28.65 4.98 -16.35
N ARG A 190 28.76 5.73 -15.25
CA ARG A 190 29.86 6.68 -15.03
C ARG A 190 31.19 5.95 -14.83
N VAL A 191 31.22 4.87 -14.05
CA VAL A 191 32.43 4.05 -13.85
C VAL A 191 32.87 3.40 -15.16
N ASN A 192 31.96 2.83 -15.97
CA ASN A 192 32.30 2.27 -17.28
C ASN A 192 32.96 3.30 -18.19
N LYS A 193 32.46 4.54 -18.23
CA LYS A 193 33.13 5.61 -19.01
C LYS A 193 34.57 5.85 -18.56
N THR A 194 34.88 5.72 -17.27
CA THR A 194 36.24 5.83 -16.75
C THR A 194 37.09 4.61 -17.12
N LEU A 195 36.53 3.39 -17.02
CA LEU A 195 37.22 2.15 -17.41
C LEU A 195 37.58 2.14 -18.90
N SER A 196 36.63 2.49 -19.78
CA SER A 196 36.85 2.53 -21.23
C SER A 196 37.92 3.56 -21.62
N LYS A 197 37.95 4.72 -20.94
CA LYS A 197 39.02 5.72 -21.12
C LYS A 197 40.40 5.21 -20.68
N ALA A 198 40.43 4.30 -19.71
CA ALA A 198 41.65 3.65 -19.23
C ALA A 198 42.01 2.38 -20.02
N GLY A 199 41.32 2.07 -21.12
CA GLY A 199 41.56 0.87 -21.94
C GLY A 199 41.17 -0.45 -21.27
N LYS A 200 40.39 -0.41 -20.18
CA LYS A 200 39.90 -1.60 -19.47
C LYS A 200 38.53 -2.03 -20.00
N SER A 201 38.19 -3.31 -19.82
CA SER A 201 36.86 -3.81 -20.14
C SER A 201 35.81 -3.16 -19.25
N GLU A 202 34.66 -2.82 -19.84
CA GLU A 202 33.52 -2.31 -19.08
C GLU A 202 32.95 -3.36 -18.13
N ILE A 203 32.37 -2.90 -17.01
CA ILE A 203 31.49 -3.73 -16.18
C ILE A 203 30.26 -4.09 -17.02
N LYS A 204 29.90 -5.37 -17.05
CA LYS A 204 28.66 -5.84 -17.67
C LYS A 204 27.49 -5.54 -16.75
N ILE A 205 26.73 -4.49 -17.06
CA ILE A 205 25.57 -4.08 -16.27
C ILE A 205 24.37 -4.95 -16.67
N ILE A 206 23.95 -5.84 -15.80
CA ILE A 206 22.79 -6.70 -16.01
C ILE A 206 21.55 -6.01 -15.43
N GLU A 207 20.55 -5.75 -16.26
CA GLU A 207 19.32 -5.07 -15.85
C GLU A 207 18.44 -6.03 -15.04
N ALA A 208 18.32 -5.77 -13.74
CA ALA A 208 17.38 -6.47 -12.88
C ALA A 208 15.94 -6.03 -13.17
N ASN A 209 14.98 -6.91 -12.89
CA ASN A 209 13.56 -6.62 -13.06
C ASN A 209 13.12 -5.44 -12.17
N GLU A 210 12.39 -4.48 -12.73
CA GLU A 210 11.94 -3.26 -12.04
C GLU A 210 10.86 -3.50 -10.96
N HIS A 211 10.34 -4.73 -10.86
CA HIS A 211 9.44 -5.16 -9.77
C HIS A 211 10.19 -5.66 -8.53
N LEU A 212 11.51 -5.87 -8.60
CA LEU A 212 12.34 -6.32 -7.49
C LEU A 212 12.95 -5.13 -6.74
N GLU A 213 12.87 -5.12 -5.41
CA GLU A 213 13.58 -4.12 -4.62
C GLU A 213 15.00 -4.57 -4.27
N ASP A 214 15.78 -3.71 -3.61
CA ASP A 214 17.17 -4.03 -3.29
C ASP A 214 17.29 -5.24 -2.36
N GLU A 215 16.30 -5.39 -1.47
CA GLU A 215 16.17 -6.51 -0.56
C GLU A 215 15.96 -7.85 -1.27
N ASP A 216 15.24 -7.85 -2.40
CA ASP A 216 15.06 -9.05 -3.22
C ASP A 216 16.36 -9.40 -3.97
N LEU A 217 17.08 -8.39 -4.47
CA LEU A 217 18.39 -8.62 -5.11
C LEU A 217 19.43 -9.15 -4.11
N LEU A 218 19.44 -8.66 -2.87
CA LEU A 218 20.31 -9.19 -1.82
C LEU A 218 19.93 -10.62 -1.43
N GLU A 219 18.65 -10.99 -1.46
CA GLU A 219 18.20 -12.37 -1.23
C GLU A 219 18.68 -13.30 -2.34
N MET A 220 18.55 -12.90 -3.61
CA MET A 220 19.09 -13.64 -4.76
C MET A 220 20.62 -13.77 -4.69
N LEU A 221 21.30 -12.69 -4.31
CA LEU A 221 22.75 -12.65 -4.11
C LEU A 221 23.19 -13.63 -3.01
N ASN A 222 22.49 -13.62 -1.87
CA ASN A 222 22.73 -14.55 -0.75
C ASN A 222 22.51 -16.02 -1.16
N ALA A 223 21.56 -16.28 -2.05
CA ALA A 223 21.29 -17.59 -2.60
C ALA A 223 22.27 -18.02 -3.70
N GLY A 224 23.22 -17.16 -4.10
CA GLY A 224 24.17 -17.45 -5.19
C GLY A 224 23.57 -17.37 -6.59
N LEU A 225 22.35 -16.82 -6.75
CA LEU A 225 21.67 -16.73 -8.05
C LEU A 225 22.20 -15.59 -8.93
N ILE A 226 22.78 -14.56 -8.31
CA ILE A 226 23.45 -13.45 -8.99
C ILE A 226 24.78 -13.17 -8.29
N PRO A 227 25.82 -12.72 -9.00
CA PRO A 227 27.15 -12.59 -8.42
C PRO A 227 27.34 -11.29 -7.65
N MET A 228 26.92 -10.15 -8.21
CA MET A 228 27.23 -8.84 -7.63
C MET A 228 26.10 -7.84 -7.81
N VAL A 229 25.93 -6.95 -6.83
CA VAL A 229 25.00 -5.82 -6.89
C VAL A 229 25.64 -4.55 -6.34
N VAL A 230 25.03 -3.39 -6.64
CA VAL A 230 25.36 -2.11 -6.00
C VAL A 230 24.16 -1.66 -5.18
N ILE A 231 24.41 -1.21 -3.94
CA ILE A 231 23.35 -0.77 -3.02
C ILE A 231 23.78 0.42 -2.17
N ASP A 232 22.82 1.20 -1.66
CA ASP A 232 23.12 2.16 -0.60
C ASP A 232 23.64 1.47 0.66
N SER A 233 24.73 2.01 1.21
CA SER A 233 25.49 1.41 2.31
C SER A 233 24.67 1.16 3.57
N HIS A 234 23.67 1.99 3.86
CA HIS A 234 22.81 1.81 5.03
C HIS A 234 21.86 0.60 4.89
N LYS A 235 21.43 0.26 3.66
CA LYS A 235 20.63 -0.95 3.40
C LYS A 235 21.53 -2.17 3.41
N GLY A 236 22.68 -2.11 2.75
CA GLY A 236 23.66 -3.21 2.77
C GLY A 236 24.05 -3.62 4.20
N LYS A 237 24.42 -2.66 5.05
CA LYS A 237 24.74 -2.90 6.47
C LYS A 237 23.59 -3.48 7.29
N PHE A 238 22.35 -3.12 6.95
CA PHE A 238 21.19 -3.66 7.64
C PHE A 238 20.94 -5.12 7.21
N TRP A 239 20.87 -5.38 5.90
CA TRP A 239 20.53 -6.70 5.37
C TRP A 239 21.65 -7.73 5.51
N ALA A 240 22.91 -7.33 5.62
CA ALA A 240 24.02 -8.23 5.98
C ALA A 240 23.91 -8.80 7.42
N GLN A 241 23.00 -8.29 8.26
CA GLN A 241 22.68 -8.92 9.55
C GLN A 241 21.63 -10.04 9.44
N ILE A 242 21.08 -10.25 8.24
CA ILE A 242 20.00 -11.20 7.95
C ILE A 242 20.48 -12.23 6.92
N PHE A 243 21.18 -11.77 5.88
CA PHE A 243 21.75 -12.61 4.84
C PHE A 243 23.21 -12.93 5.20
N GLU A 244 23.47 -14.20 5.47
CA GLU A 244 24.76 -14.67 6.01
C GLU A 244 25.82 -14.86 4.92
N ASN A 245 25.41 -15.01 3.66
CA ASN A 245 26.29 -15.37 2.54
C ASN A 245 26.60 -14.19 1.61
N ILE A 246 26.46 -12.95 2.09
CA ILE A 246 26.80 -11.74 1.32
C ILE A 246 27.98 -11.00 1.94
N THR A 247 28.84 -10.45 1.09
CA THR A 247 30.01 -9.68 1.52
C THR A 247 29.87 -8.22 1.08
N LEU A 248 29.93 -7.30 2.04
CA LEU A 248 29.93 -5.86 1.78
C LEU A 248 31.34 -5.37 1.49
N HIS A 249 31.50 -4.52 0.47
CA HIS A 249 32.77 -3.88 0.13
C HIS A 249 32.65 -2.35 0.31
N PRO A 250 32.72 -1.84 1.56
CA PRO A 250 32.48 -0.42 1.85
C PRO A 250 33.51 0.53 1.23
N ASP A 251 34.68 0.02 0.85
CA ASP A 251 35.77 0.76 0.24
C ASP A 251 35.63 0.85 -1.30
N ILE A 252 34.82 -0.04 -1.90
CA ILE A 252 34.49 0.01 -3.33
C ILE A 252 33.19 0.79 -3.51
N LYS A 253 33.35 2.09 -3.77
CA LYS A 253 32.23 3.05 -3.83
C LYS A 253 31.99 3.54 -5.25
N PHE A 254 30.73 3.51 -5.68
CA PHE A 254 30.30 4.02 -6.99
C PHE A 254 29.80 5.47 -6.92
N ARG A 255 29.37 5.89 -5.74
CA ARG A 255 28.97 7.26 -5.40
C ARG A 255 29.22 7.50 -3.93
N GLU A 256 29.73 8.68 -3.60
CA GLU A 256 30.01 9.09 -2.23
C GLU A 256 29.14 10.26 -1.80
N ASN A 257 28.88 10.34 -0.49
CA ASN A 257 28.19 11.48 0.14
C ASN A 257 26.84 11.85 -0.50
N ALA A 258 26.14 10.84 -1.03
CA ALA A 258 24.85 11.00 -1.64
C ALA A 258 23.81 11.50 -0.62
N LYS A 259 22.83 12.22 -1.16
CA LYS A 259 21.71 12.79 -0.41
C LYS A 259 20.44 12.06 -0.81
N ILE A 260 19.69 11.59 0.17
CA ILE A 260 18.39 10.96 0.01
C ILE A 260 17.31 11.97 0.42
N ALA A 261 16.31 12.16 -0.43
CA ALA A 261 15.21 13.11 -0.19
C ALA A 261 13.88 12.58 -0.73
N TRP A 262 12.79 13.20 -0.32
CA TRP A 262 11.51 13.05 -1.01
C TRP A 262 11.52 13.92 -2.27
N ALA A 263 11.05 13.35 -3.37
CA ALA A 263 10.81 14.11 -4.58
C ALA A 263 9.41 14.72 -4.54
N ILE A 264 9.26 15.90 -5.14
CA ILE A 264 7.99 16.60 -5.33
C ILE A 264 7.89 17.04 -6.79
N ARG A 265 6.69 17.38 -7.24
CA ARG A 265 6.54 17.97 -8.57
C ARG A 265 7.34 19.27 -8.70
N LYS A 266 7.75 19.55 -9.94
CA LYS A 266 8.21 20.89 -10.32
C LYS A 266 7.12 21.92 -10.00
N ASN A 267 7.54 23.13 -9.68
CA ASN A 267 6.63 24.26 -9.44
C ASN A 267 5.66 24.02 -8.25
N SER A 268 6.14 23.39 -7.17
CA SER A 268 5.40 23.23 -5.91
C SER A 268 6.14 23.86 -4.72
N PRO A 269 6.41 25.19 -4.75
CA PRO A 269 7.18 25.88 -3.71
C PRO A 269 6.57 25.81 -2.32
N GLU A 270 5.24 25.87 -2.18
CA GLU A 270 4.58 25.84 -0.87
C GLU A 270 4.65 24.44 -0.26
N LEU A 271 4.43 23.39 -1.05
CA LEU A 271 4.67 22.02 -0.60
C LEU A 271 6.12 21.82 -0.16
N LYS A 272 7.08 22.32 -0.95
CA LYS A 272 8.51 22.23 -0.62
C LYS A 272 8.80 22.88 0.73
N LYS A 273 8.27 24.08 0.96
CA LYS A 273 8.44 24.84 2.21
C LYS A 273 7.92 24.05 3.42
N VAL A 274 6.73 23.46 3.31
CA VAL A 274 6.12 22.67 4.39
C VAL A 274 6.90 21.39 4.65
N ILE A 275 7.34 20.67 3.61
CA ILE A 275 8.18 19.48 3.77
C ILE A 275 9.54 19.85 4.38
N ASN A 276 10.19 20.93 3.94
CA ASN A 276 11.48 21.34 4.48
C ASN A 276 11.40 21.70 5.97
N ALA A 277 10.31 22.34 6.40
CA ALA A 277 10.05 22.57 7.82
C ALA A 277 9.94 21.24 8.60
N PHE A 278 9.27 20.23 8.04
CA PHE A 278 9.18 18.89 8.63
C PHE A 278 10.54 18.18 8.69
N VAL A 279 11.31 18.21 7.59
CA VAL A 279 12.62 17.56 7.48
C VAL A 279 13.59 18.11 8.53
N LYS A 280 13.56 19.42 8.79
CA LYS A 280 14.42 20.05 9.81
C LYS A 280 14.32 19.39 11.19
N THR A 281 13.13 18.91 11.57
CA THR A 281 12.86 18.32 12.89
C THR A 281 12.75 16.79 12.90
N ASN A 282 12.68 16.14 11.74
CA ASN A 282 12.42 14.69 11.64
C ASN A 282 13.41 13.88 10.79
N LYS A 283 14.41 14.52 10.15
CA LYS A 283 15.44 13.80 9.37
C LYS A 283 16.34 12.91 10.23
N LYS A 284 17.11 12.03 9.60
CA LYS A 284 18.17 11.27 10.28
C LYS A 284 19.10 12.23 11.05
N GLY A 285 19.38 11.92 12.30
CA GLY A 285 20.10 12.79 13.24
C GLY A 285 19.19 13.52 14.24
N THR A 286 17.88 13.60 13.99
CA THR A 286 16.89 14.10 14.95
C THR A 286 16.33 12.97 15.83
N LEU A 287 15.62 13.29 16.92
CA LEU A 287 15.03 12.28 17.81
C LEU A 287 14.12 11.31 17.03
N MET A 288 13.11 11.84 16.32
CA MET A 288 12.17 11.01 15.57
C MET A 288 12.87 10.24 14.44
N GLY A 289 13.73 10.91 13.66
CA GLY A 289 14.49 10.27 12.58
C GLY A 289 15.39 9.14 13.08
N ASN A 290 16.02 9.29 14.25
CA ASN A 290 16.86 8.25 14.84
C ASN A 290 16.04 7.08 15.39
N ILE A 291 14.85 7.32 15.95
CA ILE A 291 13.93 6.25 16.37
C ILE A 291 13.58 5.37 15.17
N LEU A 292 13.15 5.98 14.05
CA LEU A 292 12.79 5.24 12.85
C LEU A 292 14.00 4.55 12.20
N PHE A 293 15.14 5.23 12.12
CA PHE A 293 16.38 4.64 11.60
C PHE A 293 16.82 3.43 12.44
N ASN A 294 16.78 3.52 13.76
CA ASN A 294 17.13 2.40 14.63
C ASN A 294 16.14 1.24 14.48
N ARG A 295 14.84 1.53 14.40
CA ARG A 295 13.80 0.50 14.29
C ARG A 295 13.90 -0.29 12.98
N TYR A 296 14.12 0.38 11.86
CA TYR A 296 14.01 -0.23 10.53
C TYR A 296 15.35 -0.47 9.82
N LEU A 297 16.43 0.17 10.25
CA LEU A 297 17.74 0.10 9.58
C LEU A 297 18.89 -0.27 10.55
N LYS A 298 18.58 -0.62 11.80
CA LYS A 298 19.54 -1.24 12.74
C LYS A 298 19.00 -2.49 13.42
N SER A 299 17.73 -2.54 13.79
CA SER A 299 17.15 -3.68 14.48
C SER A 299 16.57 -4.69 13.50
N THR A 300 17.03 -5.95 13.56
CA THR A 300 16.42 -7.06 12.82
C THR A 300 15.14 -7.58 13.49
N LYS A 301 14.77 -7.04 14.66
CA LYS A 301 13.62 -7.50 15.46
C LYS A 301 12.32 -7.43 14.68
N TYR A 302 12.09 -6.39 13.89
CA TYR A 302 10.86 -6.29 13.11
C TYR A 302 10.80 -7.38 12.02
N VAL A 303 11.92 -7.67 11.35
CA VAL A 303 11.99 -8.73 10.32
C VAL A 303 11.76 -10.10 10.95
N LYS A 304 12.38 -10.36 12.11
CA LYS A 304 12.22 -11.63 12.84
C LYS A 304 10.82 -11.78 13.45
N ASN A 305 10.21 -10.68 13.90
CA ASN A 305 8.87 -10.67 14.50
C ASN A 305 7.74 -10.79 13.47
N ASN A 306 7.96 -10.36 12.22
CA ASN A 306 6.98 -10.55 11.13
C ASN A 306 6.68 -12.04 10.83
N LEU A 307 7.46 -12.99 11.38
CA LEU A 307 7.19 -14.44 11.36
C LEU A 307 6.37 -14.93 12.58
N ALA A 308 6.13 -14.08 13.57
CA ALA A 308 5.45 -14.38 14.84
C ALA A 308 4.21 -13.48 15.09
N ASP A 309 3.84 -12.61 14.14
CA ASP A 309 2.80 -11.60 14.32
C ASP A 309 1.39 -12.20 14.19
N LYS A 310 0.65 -12.20 15.31
CA LYS A 310 -0.73 -12.70 15.41
C LYS A 310 -1.69 -12.02 14.43
N ASP A 311 -1.45 -10.75 14.08
CA ASP A 311 -2.26 -10.02 13.09
C ASP A 311 -2.15 -10.65 11.69
N ARG A 312 -0.95 -11.07 11.31
CA ARG A 312 -0.69 -11.74 10.04
C ARG A 312 -1.37 -13.10 9.98
N GLU A 313 -1.20 -13.91 11.01
CA GLU A 313 -1.84 -15.21 11.11
C GLU A 313 -3.37 -15.09 11.06
N ARG A 314 -3.95 -14.11 11.76
CA ARG A 314 -5.39 -13.81 11.71
C ARG A 314 -5.84 -13.42 10.30
N PHE A 315 -5.09 -12.55 9.63
CA PHE A 315 -5.39 -12.16 8.27
C PHE A 315 -5.35 -13.35 7.32
N GLU A 316 -4.25 -14.11 7.30
CA GLU A 316 -4.08 -15.28 6.43
C GLU A 316 -5.19 -16.33 6.65
N LYS A 317 -5.57 -16.59 7.91
CA LYS A 317 -6.67 -17.50 8.26
C LYS A 317 -8.05 -17.02 7.83
N THR A 318 -8.25 -15.73 7.54
CA THR A 318 -9.57 -15.15 7.22
C THR A 318 -9.76 -14.80 5.75
N ILE A 319 -8.70 -14.71 4.94
CA ILE A 319 -8.77 -14.38 3.50
C ILE A 319 -9.83 -15.19 2.77
N HIS A 320 -9.85 -16.51 2.97
CA HIS A 320 -10.78 -17.39 2.29
C HIS A 320 -12.25 -17.12 2.65
N PHE A 321 -12.55 -16.68 3.89
CA PHE A 321 -13.90 -16.26 4.28
C PHE A 321 -14.29 -14.94 3.62
N PHE A 322 -13.38 -13.96 3.57
CA PHE A 322 -13.63 -12.71 2.86
C PHE A 322 -13.92 -12.97 1.39
N GLN A 323 -13.09 -13.76 0.71
CA GLN A 323 -13.29 -14.11 -0.70
C GLN A 323 -14.63 -14.85 -0.92
N LYS A 324 -14.94 -15.85 -0.09
CA LYS A 324 -16.19 -16.63 -0.18
C LYS A 324 -17.43 -15.75 -0.07
N TYR A 325 -17.51 -14.92 0.96
CA TYR A 325 -18.71 -14.12 1.21
C TYR A 325 -18.78 -12.85 0.37
N ALA A 326 -17.64 -12.26 0.01
CA ALA A 326 -17.59 -11.20 -1.00
C ALA A 326 -18.18 -11.69 -2.33
N GLY A 327 -17.76 -12.88 -2.79
CA GLY A 327 -18.31 -13.50 -4.00
C GLY A 327 -19.81 -13.80 -3.88
N MET A 328 -20.28 -14.25 -2.71
CA MET A 328 -21.71 -14.51 -2.48
C MET A 328 -22.59 -13.25 -2.56
N TYR A 329 -22.06 -12.08 -2.21
CA TYR A 329 -22.83 -10.83 -2.07
C TYR A 329 -22.40 -9.71 -3.02
N ASP A 330 -21.67 -10.02 -4.09
CA ASP A 330 -21.14 -9.06 -5.06
C ASP A 330 -20.42 -7.87 -4.40
N PHE A 331 -19.53 -8.20 -3.48
CA PHE A 331 -18.68 -7.22 -2.81
C PHE A 331 -17.21 -7.47 -3.15
N ASP A 332 -16.36 -6.46 -2.97
CA ASP A 332 -14.91 -6.61 -3.12
C ASP A 332 -14.31 -7.15 -1.80
N TRP A 333 -13.62 -8.28 -1.88
CA TRP A 333 -13.08 -8.94 -0.69
C TRP A 333 -11.98 -8.13 0.01
N LEU A 334 -11.22 -7.31 -0.72
CA LEU A 334 -10.22 -6.41 -0.16
C LEU A 334 -10.89 -5.25 0.60
N MET A 335 -12.05 -4.79 0.14
CA MET A 335 -12.85 -3.82 0.90
C MET A 335 -13.41 -4.43 2.19
N LEU A 336 -13.84 -5.69 2.19
CA LEU A 336 -14.25 -6.39 3.43
C LEU A 336 -13.08 -6.52 4.40
N ALA A 337 -11.91 -6.93 3.90
CA ALA A 337 -10.70 -7.02 4.71
C ALA A 337 -10.31 -5.66 5.33
N ALA A 338 -10.40 -4.58 4.55
CA ALA A 338 -10.15 -3.22 5.02
C ALA A 338 -11.13 -2.78 6.11
N LEU A 339 -12.42 -3.09 5.97
CA LEU A 339 -13.43 -2.84 7.01
C LEU A 339 -13.14 -3.68 8.27
N ALA A 340 -12.91 -4.98 8.12
CA ALA A 340 -12.63 -5.88 9.24
C ALA A 340 -11.37 -5.46 10.03
N TYR A 341 -10.36 -4.97 9.33
CA TYR A 341 -9.17 -4.41 9.98
C TYR A 341 -9.49 -3.14 10.77
N GLN A 342 -10.28 -2.23 10.20
CA GLN A 342 -10.74 -1.03 10.91
C GLN A 342 -11.62 -1.37 12.13
N GLU A 343 -12.43 -2.42 12.07
CA GLU A 343 -13.36 -2.82 13.13
C GLU A 343 -12.66 -3.48 14.33
N SER A 344 -11.76 -4.42 14.06
CA SER A 344 -11.24 -5.30 15.12
C SER A 344 -9.77 -5.66 14.98
N THR A 345 -9.06 -5.10 14.00
CA THR A 345 -7.77 -5.64 13.54
C THR A 345 -7.86 -7.13 13.19
N ILE A 346 -9.02 -7.55 12.66
CA ILE A 346 -9.34 -8.92 12.25
C ILE A 346 -9.28 -9.90 13.45
N ASP A 347 -9.61 -9.44 14.65
CA ASP A 347 -9.55 -10.23 15.88
C ASP A 347 -10.94 -10.66 16.35
N GLN A 348 -11.24 -11.96 16.19
CA GLN A 348 -12.52 -12.56 16.58
C GLN A 348 -12.78 -12.50 18.11
N SER A 349 -11.73 -12.33 18.91
CA SER A 349 -11.86 -12.20 20.37
C SER A 349 -12.35 -10.82 20.82
N LYS A 350 -12.34 -9.81 19.93
CA LYS A 350 -12.74 -8.44 20.28
C LYS A 350 -14.22 -8.36 20.63
N ARG A 351 -14.49 -7.68 21.73
CA ARG A 351 -15.83 -7.28 22.17
C ARG A 351 -15.81 -5.78 22.40
N SER A 352 -16.74 -5.05 21.81
CA SER A 352 -16.88 -3.63 22.10
C SER A 352 -17.62 -3.41 23.41
N HIS A 353 -17.45 -2.23 24.00
CA HIS A 353 -18.17 -1.81 25.22
C HIS A 353 -19.70 -1.82 25.04
N VAL A 354 -20.19 -1.73 23.81
CA VAL A 354 -21.62 -1.74 23.48
C VAL A 354 -22.13 -3.11 23.02
N GLY A 355 -21.28 -4.15 23.04
CA GLY A 355 -21.69 -5.53 22.79
C GLY A 355 -21.50 -6.05 21.36
N ALA A 356 -20.84 -5.29 20.49
CA ALA A 356 -20.44 -5.77 19.16
C ALA A 356 -19.34 -6.85 19.25
N ILE A 357 -19.41 -7.85 18.37
CA ILE A 357 -18.63 -9.09 18.48
C ILE A 357 -17.73 -9.29 17.26
N GLY A 358 -16.47 -9.64 17.52
CA GLY A 358 -15.60 -10.33 16.58
C GLY A 358 -15.08 -9.51 15.41
N VAL A 359 -14.66 -10.21 14.35
CA VAL A 359 -13.91 -9.67 13.21
C VAL A 359 -14.59 -8.44 12.59
N MET A 360 -15.89 -8.53 12.35
CA MET A 360 -16.69 -7.48 11.71
C MET A 360 -17.41 -6.59 12.73
N GLN A 361 -17.21 -6.80 14.04
CA GLN A 361 -17.94 -6.11 15.11
C GLN A 361 -19.46 -6.13 14.88
N VAL A 362 -20.03 -7.33 14.71
CA VAL A 362 -21.47 -7.51 14.49
C VAL A 362 -22.21 -7.47 15.83
N MET A 363 -23.33 -6.74 15.89
CA MET A 363 -24.22 -6.77 17.06
C MET A 363 -25.05 -8.06 17.09
N PRO A 364 -25.30 -8.70 18.25
CA PRO A 364 -26.17 -9.86 18.35
C PRO A 364 -27.57 -9.62 17.77
N SER A 365 -28.14 -8.43 17.98
CA SER A 365 -29.43 -8.03 17.40
C SER A 365 -29.39 -7.93 15.87
N THR A 366 -28.29 -7.44 15.30
CA THR A 366 -28.07 -7.43 13.84
C THR A 366 -27.97 -8.84 13.29
N ALA A 367 -27.30 -9.75 14.01
CA ALA A 367 -27.13 -11.13 13.60
C ALA A 367 -28.44 -11.95 13.62
N THR A 368 -29.33 -11.68 14.58
CA THR A 368 -30.64 -12.34 14.70
C THR A 368 -31.74 -11.68 13.87
N ASP A 369 -31.54 -10.46 13.37
CA ASP A 369 -32.49 -9.77 12.50
C ASP A 369 -32.81 -10.62 11.26
N LYS A 370 -34.08 -10.64 10.85
CA LYS A 370 -34.58 -11.47 9.74
C LYS A 370 -33.84 -11.25 8.41
N ASN A 371 -33.26 -10.06 8.20
CA ASN A 371 -32.50 -9.76 6.98
C ASN A 371 -31.09 -10.36 7.00
N VAL A 372 -30.55 -10.70 8.19
CA VAL A 372 -29.24 -11.35 8.36
C VAL A 372 -29.43 -12.82 8.74
N ASN A 373 -30.10 -13.11 9.85
CA ASN A 373 -30.44 -14.45 10.33
C ASN A 373 -29.24 -15.42 10.39
N ILE A 374 -28.14 -14.97 10.98
CA ILE A 374 -26.91 -15.74 11.21
C ILE A 374 -26.48 -15.46 12.66
N PRO A 375 -27.14 -16.06 13.66
CA PRO A 375 -26.96 -15.68 15.07
C PRO A 375 -25.63 -16.15 15.70
N ASP A 376 -24.97 -17.16 15.14
CA ASP A 376 -23.76 -17.81 15.69
C ASP A 376 -22.47 -17.01 15.42
N ILE A 377 -22.50 -15.69 15.64
CA ILE A 377 -21.42 -14.74 15.32
C ILE A 377 -20.20 -14.80 16.26
N GLU A 378 -20.24 -15.69 17.25
CA GLU A 378 -19.08 -16.07 18.08
C GLU A 378 -18.04 -16.83 17.26
N LYS A 379 -18.47 -17.54 16.20
CA LYS A 379 -17.58 -18.18 15.23
C LYS A 379 -17.11 -17.19 14.18
N ILE A 380 -15.83 -17.26 13.84
CA ILE A 380 -15.19 -16.33 12.91
C ILE A 380 -15.84 -16.31 11.51
N GLU A 381 -16.17 -17.47 10.96
CA GLU A 381 -16.83 -17.58 9.66
C GLU A 381 -18.21 -16.93 9.68
N SER A 382 -19.05 -17.32 10.65
CA SER A 382 -20.39 -16.76 10.84
C SER A 382 -20.38 -15.26 11.09
N ASN A 383 -19.37 -14.75 11.81
CA ASN A 383 -19.19 -13.32 12.04
C ASN A 383 -18.94 -12.55 10.74
N ILE A 384 -18.00 -13.05 9.92
CA ILE A 384 -17.69 -12.48 8.60
C ILE A 384 -18.91 -12.59 7.68
N HIS A 385 -19.60 -13.73 7.69
CA HIS A 385 -20.82 -13.95 6.91
C HIS A 385 -21.93 -12.96 7.28
N ALA A 386 -22.24 -12.85 8.57
CA ALA A 386 -23.27 -11.97 9.09
C ALA A 386 -22.97 -10.50 8.78
N GLY A 387 -21.74 -10.05 9.02
CA GLY A 387 -21.30 -8.69 8.70
C GLY A 387 -21.41 -8.38 7.21
N THR A 388 -20.95 -9.30 6.35
CA THR A 388 -21.03 -9.13 4.89
C THR A 388 -22.47 -9.11 4.39
N LYS A 389 -23.32 -10.00 4.92
CA LYS A 389 -24.76 -10.03 4.58
C LYS A 389 -25.46 -8.74 5.02
N TYR A 390 -25.10 -8.20 6.19
CA TYR A 390 -25.65 -6.95 6.68
C TYR A 390 -25.22 -5.75 5.84
N LEU A 391 -23.95 -5.68 5.43
CA LEU A 391 -23.46 -4.69 4.47
C LEU A 391 -24.28 -4.74 3.18
N ASN A 392 -24.44 -5.94 2.58
CA ASN A 392 -25.24 -6.13 1.37
C ASN A 392 -26.70 -5.70 1.54
N PHE A 393 -27.31 -6.03 2.68
CA PHE A 393 -28.65 -5.55 3.02
C PHE A 393 -28.73 -4.01 3.01
N MET A 394 -27.79 -3.33 3.67
CA MET A 394 -27.76 -1.86 3.68
C MET A 394 -27.55 -1.27 2.28
N MET A 395 -26.64 -1.84 1.50
CA MET A 395 -26.43 -1.44 0.10
C MET A 395 -27.69 -1.55 -0.73
N ASN A 396 -28.42 -2.65 -0.63
CA ASN A 396 -29.64 -2.87 -1.42
C ASN A 396 -30.83 -2.04 -0.91
N ARG A 397 -30.89 -1.76 0.39
CA ARG A 397 -32.01 -1.04 0.99
C ARG A 397 -31.90 0.48 0.89
N TYR A 398 -30.69 1.04 0.93
CA TYR A 398 -30.44 2.48 1.04
C TYR A 398 -29.63 3.07 -0.13
N PHE A 399 -28.90 2.24 -0.88
CA PHE A 399 -27.93 2.68 -1.89
C PHE A 399 -28.05 1.87 -3.19
N ASN A 400 -29.25 1.44 -3.57
CA ASN A 400 -29.50 0.67 -4.80
C ASN A 400 -29.77 1.53 -6.04
N ASP A 401 -29.67 2.85 -5.92
CA ASP A 401 -29.80 3.78 -7.03
C ASP A 401 -28.66 3.53 -8.03
N PRO A 402 -28.95 3.16 -9.30
CA PRO A 402 -27.93 2.92 -10.32
C PRO A 402 -27.04 4.14 -10.60
N ALA A 403 -27.47 5.35 -10.22
CA ALA A 403 -26.66 6.57 -10.34
C ALA A 403 -25.54 6.65 -9.29
N VAL A 404 -25.52 5.79 -8.28
CA VAL A 404 -24.42 5.67 -7.31
C VAL A 404 -23.43 4.65 -7.83
N ASP A 405 -22.21 5.09 -8.18
CA ASP A 405 -21.16 4.16 -8.60
C ASP A 405 -20.78 3.18 -7.48
N ARG A 406 -20.15 2.07 -7.87
CA ARG A 406 -19.87 0.96 -6.97
C ARG A 406 -18.96 1.34 -5.78
N LEU A 407 -17.99 2.24 -6.00
CA LEU A 407 -17.10 2.72 -4.93
C LEU A 407 -17.90 3.55 -3.94
N ASN A 408 -18.62 4.57 -4.41
CA ASN A 408 -19.40 5.43 -3.52
C ASN A 408 -20.53 4.68 -2.83
N ARG A 409 -21.11 3.67 -3.48
CA ARG A 409 -22.07 2.75 -2.86
C ARG A 409 -21.47 2.01 -1.66
N ALA A 410 -20.23 1.52 -1.78
CA ALA A 410 -19.52 0.90 -0.68
C ALA A 410 -19.17 1.93 0.43
N LEU A 411 -18.63 3.10 0.09
CA LEU A 411 -18.24 4.13 1.06
C LEU A 411 -19.44 4.67 1.87
N LEU A 412 -20.58 4.91 1.21
CA LEU A 412 -21.83 5.30 1.88
C LEU A 412 -22.37 4.19 2.79
N THR A 413 -22.15 2.94 2.41
CA THR A 413 -22.50 1.78 3.23
C THR A 413 -21.62 1.68 4.47
N PHE A 414 -20.31 1.92 4.35
CA PHE A 414 -19.41 1.98 5.50
C PHE A 414 -19.76 3.12 6.45
N ALA A 415 -20.10 4.30 5.91
CA ALA A 415 -20.63 5.39 6.72
C ALA A 415 -21.89 4.97 7.49
N SER A 416 -22.75 4.18 6.85
CA SER A 416 -24.00 3.68 7.45
C SER A 416 -23.77 2.57 8.47
N TYR A 417 -22.76 1.73 8.26
CA TYR A 417 -22.33 0.71 9.21
C TYR A 417 -21.90 1.35 10.54
N ASN A 418 -21.15 2.46 10.47
CA ASN A 418 -20.71 3.18 11.67
C ASN A 418 -21.78 4.12 12.27
N ALA A 419 -22.52 4.89 11.45
CA ALA A 419 -23.39 5.97 11.94
C ALA A 419 -24.89 5.65 11.91
N GLY A 420 -25.27 4.51 11.33
CA GLY A 420 -26.64 4.10 11.06
C GLY A 420 -27.17 4.59 9.70
N PRO A 421 -27.85 3.73 8.93
CA PRO A 421 -28.24 4.03 7.54
C PRO A 421 -29.30 5.14 7.41
N ALA A 422 -30.24 5.23 8.36
CA ALA A 422 -31.23 6.31 8.36
C ALA A 422 -30.58 7.69 8.53
N ARG A 423 -29.54 7.77 9.37
CA ARG A 423 -28.78 8.99 9.60
C ARG A 423 -28.02 9.40 8.34
N VAL A 424 -27.30 8.47 7.70
CA VAL A 424 -26.58 8.74 6.45
C VAL A 424 -27.53 9.12 5.31
N SER A 425 -28.70 8.49 5.22
CA SER A 425 -29.74 8.87 4.25
C SER A 425 -30.20 10.32 4.44
N LYS A 426 -30.36 10.79 5.68
CA LYS A 426 -30.66 12.21 5.97
C LYS A 426 -29.50 13.14 5.55
N LEU A 427 -28.26 12.74 5.83
CA LEU A 427 -27.08 13.52 5.42
C LEU A 427 -26.99 13.67 3.89
N ARG A 428 -27.33 12.62 3.12
CA ARG A 428 -27.41 12.69 1.65
C ARG A 428 -28.47 13.69 1.18
N LYS A 429 -29.67 13.67 1.77
CA LYS A 429 -30.72 14.64 1.45
C LYS A 429 -30.26 16.07 1.72
N GLU A 430 -29.59 16.29 2.85
CA GLU A 430 -29.03 17.59 3.19
C GLU A 430 -27.89 18.01 2.24
N ALA A 431 -27.03 17.08 1.82
CA ALA A 431 -25.99 17.35 0.82
C ALA A 431 -26.58 17.97 -0.44
N LYS A 432 -27.70 17.40 -0.93
CA LYS A 432 -28.44 17.97 -2.08
C LYS A 432 -28.91 19.41 -1.83
N THR A 433 -29.41 19.73 -0.64
CA THR A 433 -29.81 21.11 -0.28
C THR A 433 -28.64 22.07 -0.19
N MET A 434 -27.42 21.56 -0.04
CA MET A 434 -26.17 22.32 0.01
C MET A 434 -25.46 22.40 -1.35
N ASN A 435 -26.11 22.02 -2.46
CA ASN A 435 -25.51 21.89 -3.79
C ASN A 435 -24.29 20.94 -3.83
N LEU A 436 -24.29 19.92 -2.97
CA LEU A 436 -23.33 18.82 -2.98
C LEU A 436 -23.97 17.58 -3.62
N ASP A 437 -23.14 16.71 -4.20
CA ASP A 437 -23.60 15.47 -4.81
C ASP A 437 -23.99 14.44 -3.73
N PRO A 438 -25.28 14.05 -3.60
CA PRO A 438 -25.72 13.09 -2.60
C PRO A 438 -25.26 11.65 -2.88
N ASN A 439 -24.71 11.37 -4.06
CA ASN A 439 -24.27 10.06 -4.49
C ASN A 439 -22.76 9.86 -4.34
N VAL A 440 -22.01 10.92 -4.02
CA VAL A 440 -20.57 10.86 -3.79
C VAL A 440 -20.27 11.03 -2.30
N TRP A 441 -19.42 10.18 -1.73
CA TRP A 441 -19.04 10.31 -0.33
C TRP A 441 -18.06 11.48 -0.13
N PHE A 442 -16.85 11.35 -0.68
CA PHE A 442 -15.77 12.31 -0.46
C PHE A 442 -16.13 13.69 -1.02
N LYS A 443 -15.77 14.74 -0.27
CA LYS A 443 -16.06 16.16 -0.60
C LYS A 443 -17.54 16.52 -0.77
N ASN A 444 -18.46 15.60 -0.55
CA ASN A 444 -19.89 15.85 -0.67
C ASN A 444 -20.59 15.42 0.62
N VAL A 445 -21.09 14.18 0.70
CA VAL A 445 -21.77 13.68 1.91
C VAL A 445 -20.85 13.72 3.14
N GLU A 446 -19.55 13.53 2.95
CA GLU A 446 -18.51 13.67 3.99
C GLU A 446 -18.50 15.06 4.66
N ILE A 447 -18.73 16.14 3.90
CA ILE A 447 -18.76 17.52 4.44
C ILE A 447 -19.93 17.68 5.39
N VAL A 448 -21.10 17.18 4.99
CA VAL A 448 -22.31 17.22 5.81
C VAL A 448 -22.14 16.35 7.05
N ALA A 449 -21.57 15.15 6.91
CA ALA A 449 -21.27 14.26 8.02
C ALA A 449 -20.35 14.94 9.05
N ALA A 450 -19.24 15.55 8.61
CA ALA A 450 -18.33 16.28 9.49
C ALA A 450 -19.03 17.41 10.26
N LYS A 451 -19.94 18.14 9.59
CA LYS A 451 -20.68 19.27 10.18
C LYS A 451 -21.76 18.81 11.17
N ARG A 452 -22.43 17.68 10.92
CA ARG A 452 -23.63 17.26 11.67
C ARG A 452 -23.37 16.20 12.71
N ILE A 453 -22.49 15.26 12.42
CA ILE A 453 -22.26 14.07 13.27
C ILE A 453 -20.80 13.95 13.73
N GLY A 454 -19.97 14.94 13.38
CA GLY A 454 -18.58 15.03 13.82
C GLY A 454 -17.63 14.17 12.99
N ARG A 455 -16.43 13.96 13.56
CA ARG A 455 -15.29 13.37 12.83
C ARG A 455 -15.25 11.85 12.78
N GLU A 456 -16.02 11.16 13.62
CA GLU A 456 -15.86 9.72 13.82
C GLU A 456 -16.12 8.93 12.52
N THR A 457 -17.32 9.07 11.96
CA THR A 457 -17.71 8.40 10.71
C THR A 457 -16.85 8.81 9.53
N VAL A 458 -16.47 10.09 9.47
CA VAL A 458 -15.59 10.61 8.43
C VAL A 458 -14.22 9.92 8.50
N GLN A 459 -13.62 9.84 9.69
CA GLN A 459 -12.33 9.16 9.87
C GLN A 459 -12.44 7.65 9.61
N TYR A 460 -13.55 7.03 10.04
CA TYR A 460 -13.83 5.62 9.83
C TYR A 460 -13.80 5.24 8.35
N VAL A 461 -14.58 5.95 7.51
CA VAL A 461 -14.60 5.67 6.05
C VAL A 461 -13.26 5.99 5.39
N ASN A 462 -12.61 7.07 5.80
CA ASN A 462 -11.28 7.44 5.29
C ASN A 462 -10.22 6.37 5.59
N ASN A 463 -10.23 5.80 6.79
CA ASN A 463 -9.29 4.74 7.16
C ASN A 463 -9.50 3.49 6.32
N ILE A 464 -10.75 3.05 6.17
CA ILE A 464 -11.09 1.87 5.35
C ILE A 464 -10.61 2.08 3.91
N PHE A 465 -10.89 3.26 3.33
CA PHE A 465 -10.44 3.56 1.98
C PHE A 465 -8.91 3.53 1.85
N LYS A 466 -8.18 4.10 2.82
CA LYS A 466 -6.70 4.03 2.84
C LYS A 466 -6.16 2.60 2.91
N TYR A 467 -6.78 1.72 3.71
CA TYR A 467 -6.38 0.31 3.79
C TYR A 467 -6.66 -0.41 2.49
N TYR A 468 -7.84 -0.19 1.90
CA TYR A 468 -8.23 -0.80 0.65
C TYR A 468 -7.31 -0.41 -0.51
N ILE A 469 -6.92 0.87 -0.64
CA ILE A 469 -5.91 1.30 -1.63
C ILE A 469 -4.61 0.52 -1.42
N ALA A 470 -4.09 0.48 -0.20
CA ALA A 470 -2.86 -0.22 0.09
C ALA A 470 -2.93 -1.71 -0.26
N TYR A 471 -4.03 -2.40 0.10
CA TYR A 471 -4.17 -3.83 -0.16
C TYR A 471 -4.28 -4.15 -1.65
N THR A 472 -5.02 -3.33 -2.41
CA THR A 472 -5.20 -3.51 -3.87
C THR A 472 -3.85 -3.49 -4.58
N PHE A 473 -3.10 -2.41 -4.43
CA PHE A 473 -1.81 -2.27 -5.12
C PHE A 473 -0.78 -3.32 -4.68
N ILE A 474 -0.81 -3.75 -3.41
CA ILE A 474 0.15 -4.74 -2.90
C ILE A 474 -0.22 -6.14 -3.38
N ALA A 475 -1.51 -6.47 -3.46
CA ALA A 475 -1.98 -7.72 -4.07
C ALA A 475 -1.52 -7.82 -5.53
N ASP A 476 -1.68 -6.75 -6.31
CA ASP A 476 -1.21 -6.70 -7.71
C ASP A 476 0.30 -6.93 -7.82
N GLN A 477 1.09 -6.27 -6.95
CA GLN A 477 2.54 -6.44 -6.93
C GLN A 477 2.96 -7.86 -6.58
N MET A 478 2.31 -8.48 -5.60
CA MET A 478 2.57 -9.88 -5.23
C MET A 478 2.24 -10.84 -6.39
N GLU A 479 1.13 -10.60 -7.12
CA GLU A 479 0.78 -11.40 -8.28
C GLU A 479 1.84 -11.30 -9.39
N GLN A 480 2.34 -10.09 -9.67
CA GLN A 480 3.40 -9.88 -10.66
C GLN A 480 4.72 -10.54 -10.24
N LYS A 481 5.10 -10.43 -8.97
CA LYS A 481 6.31 -11.10 -8.44
C LYS A 481 6.22 -12.62 -8.58
N ASN A 482 5.09 -13.22 -8.20
CA ASN A 482 4.87 -14.67 -8.33
C ASN A 482 4.93 -15.16 -9.79
N LYS A 483 4.56 -14.33 -10.77
CA LYS A 483 4.69 -14.65 -12.21
C LYS A 483 6.15 -14.62 -12.68
N ILE A 484 7.00 -13.83 -12.04
CA ILE A 484 8.43 -13.74 -12.36
C ILE A 484 9.18 -14.93 -11.77
N GLU A 485 8.91 -15.29 -10.51
CA GLU A 485 9.58 -16.41 -9.83
C GLU A 485 9.27 -17.79 -10.43
N LYS A 486 8.17 -17.93 -11.15
CA LYS A 486 7.77 -19.17 -11.84
C LYS A 486 8.36 -19.31 -13.25
N LYS A 487 9.03 -18.28 -13.76
CA LYS A 487 9.71 -18.28 -15.06
C LYS A 487 11.21 -18.45 -14.85
#